data_AF-A0A9W6MXR9-F1
#
_entry.id   AF-A0A9W6MXR9-F1
#
_cell.length_a   1.000
_cell.length_b   1.000
_cell.length_c   1.000
_cell.angle_alpha   90.00
_cell.angle_beta   90.00
_cell.angle_gamma   90.00
#
_symmetry.space_group_name_H-M   'P 1'
#
loop_
_entity.id
_entity.type
_entity.pdbx_description
1 polymer ?
#
loop_
_entity_poly.entity_id
_entity_poly.type
_entity_poly.pdbx_seq_one_letter_code
_entity_poly.pdbx_strand_id
1 'polypeptide(L)'
;MFQFAGSLTQPYFEGHFEGLFQQLRIAKDKDDFGRFIAHYDKHMSAAHARRYFEACKAFLGAFSEFSQVHHLVTANVEISDDYAAASTNFDATRMIYGNLFEAFGDNMEVLIALNNVIEGRPFDQLRTIGLAAYRQTDKAGRCRAIADNADMAAVCVEFDNQVRNASHHGGMIFDRVTGTVEYRFGKGGQGDTRTMGYATYLARSSRLFIQLMLLFRLEILLANEFGARLPL
;
A
#
# COMPACT_ATOMS: atom_id res chain seq x y z
N MET A 1 -4.84 9.77 15.18
CA MET A 1 -4.49 8.74 14.18
C MET A 1 -5.16 8.97 12.83
N PHE A 2 -6.49 9.09 12.74
CA PHE A 2 -7.16 9.40 11.47
C PHE A 2 -6.63 10.66 10.78
N GLN A 3 -6.59 11.79 11.50
CA GLN A 3 -6.05 13.05 10.98
C GLN A 3 -4.56 12.95 10.65
N PHE A 4 -3.78 12.25 11.49
CA PHE A 4 -2.35 12.01 11.23
C PHE A 4 -2.13 11.26 9.91
N ALA A 5 -2.87 10.19 9.66
CA ALA A 5 -2.82 9.48 8.39
C ALA A 5 -3.23 10.41 7.23
N GLY A 6 -4.29 11.21 7.40
CA GLY A 6 -4.72 12.19 6.39
C GLY A 6 -3.65 13.23 6.05
N SER A 7 -2.94 13.76 7.05
CA SER A 7 -1.86 14.73 6.83
C SER A 7 -0.68 14.16 6.02
N LEU A 8 -0.50 12.84 6.00
CA LEU A 8 0.54 12.15 5.22
C LEU A 8 0.12 11.83 3.77
N THR A 9 -1.16 12.03 3.41
CA THR A 9 -1.68 11.66 2.08
C THR A 9 -2.13 12.87 1.25
N GLN A 10 -2.32 14.03 1.87
CA GLN A 10 -2.83 15.24 1.22
C GLN A 10 -1.79 16.03 0.40
N PRO A 11 -2.23 16.76 -0.65
CA PRO A 11 -3.64 16.94 -1.06
C PRO A 11 -4.17 15.89 -2.04
N TYR A 12 -3.35 15.35 -2.94
CA TYR A 12 -3.82 14.59 -4.11
C TYR A 12 -4.61 13.34 -3.74
N PHE A 13 -4.12 12.56 -2.76
CA PHE A 13 -4.73 11.28 -2.41
C PHE A 13 -5.97 11.41 -1.53
N GLU A 14 -6.40 12.62 -1.15
CA GLU A 14 -7.67 12.82 -0.47
C GLU A 14 -8.85 12.39 -1.37
N GLY A 15 -8.74 12.61 -2.70
CA GLY A 15 -9.73 12.13 -3.65
C GLY A 15 -9.85 10.60 -3.65
N HIS A 16 -8.72 9.88 -3.50
CA HIS A 16 -8.74 8.41 -3.40
C HIS A 16 -9.38 7.96 -2.07
N PHE A 17 -9.11 8.67 -0.97
CA PHE A 17 -9.75 8.37 0.31
C PHE A 17 -11.27 8.60 0.24
N GLU A 18 -11.71 9.69 -0.39
CA GLU A 18 -13.13 9.98 -0.58
C GLU A 18 -13.82 8.87 -1.38
N GLY A 19 -13.17 8.37 -2.45
CA GLY A 19 -13.64 7.18 -3.17
C GLY A 19 -13.83 5.98 -2.26
N LEU A 20 -12.81 5.61 -1.46
CA LEU A 20 -12.93 4.54 -0.46
C LEU A 20 -14.07 4.77 0.54
N PHE A 21 -14.26 6.00 0.99
CA PHE A 21 -15.32 6.36 1.91
C PHE A 21 -16.71 6.14 1.29
N GLN A 22 -16.91 6.53 0.03
CA GLN A 22 -18.17 6.25 -0.67
C GLN A 22 -18.43 4.75 -0.82
N GLN A 23 -17.39 3.96 -1.10
CA GLN A 23 -17.52 2.50 -1.16
C GLN A 23 -17.92 1.90 0.19
N LEU A 24 -17.37 2.39 1.31
CA LEU A 24 -17.79 1.97 2.65
C LEU A 24 -19.26 2.33 2.93
N ARG A 25 -19.72 3.50 2.48
CA ARG A 25 -21.13 3.92 2.62
C ARG A 25 -22.08 3.02 1.83
N ILE A 26 -21.65 2.47 0.70
CA ILE A 26 -22.43 1.47 -0.05
C ILE A 26 -22.42 0.12 0.70
N ALA A 27 -21.24 -0.31 1.16
CA ALA A 27 -21.08 -1.61 1.80
C ALA A 27 -21.89 -1.75 3.09
N LYS A 28 -22.00 -0.68 3.89
CA LYS A 28 -22.66 -0.73 5.21
C LYS A 28 -24.15 -1.14 5.15
N ASP A 29 -24.80 -0.90 4.02
CA ASP A 29 -26.22 -1.18 3.82
C ASP A 29 -26.47 -2.55 3.14
N LYS A 30 -25.43 -3.39 3.01
CA LYS A 30 -25.50 -4.73 2.41
C LYS A 30 -25.61 -5.82 3.48
N ASP A 31 -26.32 -6.90 3.15
CA ASP A 31 -26.68 -7.97 4.09
C ASP A 31 -25.48 -8.59 4.83
N ASP A 32 -24.36 -8.85 4.15
CA ASP A 32 -23.22 -9.55 4.74
C ASP A 32 -22.20 -8.63 5.44
N PHE A 33 -22.48 -7.32 5.50
CA PHE A 33 -21.59 -6.34 6.11
C PHE A 33 -21.33 -6.62 7.59
N GLY A 34 -22.35 -7.01 8.35
CA GLY A 34 -22.20 -7.35 9.77
C GLY A 34 -21.25 -8.52 10.01
N ARG A 35 -21.28 -9.55 9.14
CA ARG A 35 -20.34 -10.68 9.20
C ARG A 35 -18.91 -10.25 8.87
N PHE A 36 -18.74 -9.36 7.90
CA PHE A 36 -17.45 -8.75 7.60
C PHE A 36 -16.89 -7.99 8.80
N ILE A 37 -17.66 -7.12 9.45
CA ILE A 37 -17.20 -6.33 10.61
C ILE A 37 -16.75 -7.26 11.76
N ALA A 38 -17.52 -8.31 12.06
CA ALA A 38 -17.15 -9.29 13.08
C ALA A 38 -15.86 -10.05 12.73
N HIS A 39 -15.66 -10.39 11.44
CA HIS A 39 -14.43 -11.01 10.97
C HIS A 39 -13.23 -10.05 11.06
N TYR A 40 -13.42 -8.79 10.68
CA TYR A 40 -12.40 -7.76 10.78
C TYR A 40 -11.91 -7.59 12.23
N ASP A 41 -12.84 -7.43 13.17
CA ASP A 41 -12.55 -7.28 14.61
C ASP A 41 -11.71 -8.45 15.15
N LYS A 42 -12.15 -9.67 14.83
CA LYS A 42 -11.59 -10.90 15.41
C LYS A 42 -10.28 -11.34 14.75
N HIS A 43 -10.12 -11.09 13.45
CA HIS A 43 -9.08 -11.74 12.65
C HIS A 43 -8.16 -10.80 11.86
N MET A 44 -8.59 -9.57 11.53
CA MET A 44 -7.81 -8.68 10.66
C MET A 44 -7.14 -7.55 11.45
N SER A 45 -7.90 -6.86 12.28
CA SER A 45 -7.51 -5.59 12.93
C SER A 45 -6.12 -5.64 13.56
N ALA A 46 -5.83 -6.62 14.42
CA ALA A 46 -4.55 -6.71 15.11
C ALA A 46 -3.35 -7.02 14.18
N ALA A 47 -3.55 -7.86 13.16
CA ALA A 47 -2.50 -8.19 12.21
C ALA A 47 -2.21 -6.99 11.28
N HIS A 48 -3.25 -6.27 10.88
CA HIS A 48 -3.15 -5.06 10.09
C HIS A 48 -2.46 -3.94 10.87
N ALA A 49 -2.84 -3.72 12.13
CA ALA A 49 -2.22 -2.76 13.05
C ALA A 49 -0.70 -2.91 13.10
N ARG A 50 -0.22 -4.14 13.29
CA ARG A 50 1.22 -4.42 13.34
C ARG A 50 1.93 -4.01 12.06
N ARG A 51 1.34 -4.29 10.89
CA ARG A 51 1.93 -3.91 9.60
C ARG A 51 1.92 -2.39 9.39
N TYR A 52 0.84 -1.72 9.77
CA TYR A 52 0.78 -0.25 9.75
C TYR A 52 1.86 0.36 10.63
N PHE A 53 2.04 -0.16 11.84
CA PHE A 53 3.05 0.30 12.77
C PHE A 53 4.48 0.11 12.23
N GLU A 54 4.80 -1.09 11.73
CA GLU A 54 6.14 -1.35 11.15
C GLU A 54 6.40 -0.50 9.89
N ALA A 55 5.38 -0.28 9.06
CA ALA A 55 5.50 0.60 7.90
C ALA A 55 5.76 2.06 8.32
N CYS A 56 5.00 2.58 9.29
CA CYS A 56 5.21 3.92 9.85
C CYS A 56 6.60 4.04 10.46
N LYS A 57 7.04 3.05 11.25
CA LYS A 57 8.37 3.04 11.87
C LYS A 57 9.49 3.06 10.83
N ALA A 58 9.39 2.23 9.79
CA ALA A 58 10.39 2.18 8.72
C ALA A 58 10.43 3.48 7.90
N PHE A 59 9.27 3.97 7.46
CA PHE A 59 9.17 5.16 6.63
C PHE A 59 9.56 6.43 7.40
N LEU A 60 8.99 6.64 8.59
CA LEU A 60 9.26 7.83 9.41
C LEU A 60 10.65 7.80 10.03
N GLY A 61 11.20 6.61 10.30
CA GLY A 61 12.58 6.44 10.76
C GLY A 61 13.63 6.87 9.72
N ALA A 62 13.28 6.82 8.43
CA ALA A 62 14.10 7.30 7.32
C ALA A 62 13.51 8.59 6.69
N PHE A 63 12.73 9.38 7.44
CA PHE A 63 12.02 10.53 6.87
C PHE A 63 12.96 11.64 6.38
N SER A 64 14.19 11.72 6.86
CA SER A 64 15.21 12.62 6.28
C SER A 64 15.41 12.35 4.79
N GLU A 65 15.33 11.09 4.36
CA GLU A 65 15.40 10.72 2.95
C GLU A 65 14.06 11.02 2.25
N PHE A 66 12.95 10.53 2.80
CA PHE A 66 11.65 10.66 2.14
C PHE A 66 11.11 12.09 2.06
N SER A 67 11.45 12.97 2.99
CA SER A 67 11.05 14.38 2.98
C SER A 67 11.47 15.12 1.71
N GLN A 68 12.53 14.66 1.04
CA GLN A 68 13.00 15.20 -0.25
C GLN A 68 11.97 15.04 -1.38
N VAL A 69 11.10 14.02 -1.29
CA VAL A 69 10.16 13.67 -2.37
C VAL A 69 8.70 13.60 -1.91
N HIS A 70 8.44 13.43 -0.61
CA HIS A 70 7.10 13.11 -0.10
C HIS A 70 6.07 14.18 -0.46
N HIS A 71 6.39 15.46 -0.26
CA HIS A 71 5.48 16.56 -0.61
C HIS A 71 5.20 16.67 -2.11
N LEU A 72 6.20 16.35 -2.95
CA LEU A 72 6.02 16.30 -4.40
C LEU A 72 5.07 15.16 -4.78
N VAL A 73 5.25 13.98 -4.18
CA VAL A 73 4.37 12.83 -4.39
C VAL A 73 2.94 13.15 -3.94
N THR A 74 2.74 13.74 -2.77
CA THR A 74 1.39 14.07 -2.30
C THR A 74 0.74 15.22 -3.07
N ALA A 75 1.53 16.03 -3.78
CA ALA A 75 1.05 17.01 -4.75
C ALA A 75 0.86 16.44 -6.17
N ASN A 76 1.06 15.13 -6.37
CA ASN A 76 1.04 14.45 -7.67
C ASN A 76 2.03 15.00 -8.69
N VAL A 77 3.18 15.49 -8.22
CA VAL A 77 4.29 15.87 -9.08
C VAL A 77 5.05 14.60 -9.46
N GLU A 78 5.20 14.37 -10.75
CA GLU A 78 6.02 13.27 -11.26
C GLU A 78 7.51 13.53 -10.97
N ILE A 79 8.20 12.49 -10.53
CA ILE A 79 9.64 12.52 -10.26
C ILE A 79 10.24 11.52 -11.24
N SER A 80 10.83 12.04 -12.31
CA SER A 80 11.60 11.26 -13.29
C SER A 80 13.03 11.04 -12.80
N ASP A 81 13.78 10.23 -13.56
CA ASP A 81 15.20 9.97 -13.28
C ASP A 81 16.11 11.21 -13.50
N ASP A 82 15.58 12.31 -14.05
CA ASP A 82 16.30 13.59 -14.18
C ASP A 82 16.41 14.33 -12.84
N TYR A 83 15.61 13.95 -11.85
CA TYR A 83 15.65 14.53 -10.51
C TYR A 83 16.72 13.86 -9.67
N ALA A 84 17.60 14.66 -9.06
CA ALA A 84 18.59 14.20 -8.10
C ALA A 84 18.11 14.41 -6.66
N ALA A 85 18.35 13.42 -5.80
CA ALA A 85 18.24 13.59 -4.36
C ALA A 85 19.44 14.42 -3.86
N ALA A 86 19.19 15.37 -2.96
CA ALA A 86 20.22 16.23 -2.38
C ALA A 86 21.11 15.48 -1.38
N SER A 87 20.56 14.45 -0.72
CA SER A 87 21.31 13.53 0.15
C SER A 87 20.86 12.10 -0.06
N THR A 88 21.75 11.14 0.23
CA THR A 88 21.49 9.72 -0.02
C THR A 88 21.93 8.84 1.14
N ASN A 89 20.99 8.11 1.73
CA ASN A 89 21.22 7.03 2.69
C ASN A 89 20.49 5.76 2.24
N PHE A 90 20.99 5.17 1.14
CA PHE A 90 20.37 3.99 0.56
C PHE A 90 20.28 2.81 1.53
N ASP A 91 21.25 2.64 2.43
CA ASP A 91 21.25 1.55 3.40
C ASP A 91 20.02 1.59 4.33
N ALA A 92 19.57 2.78 4.71
CA ALA A 92 18.35 2.96 5.49
C ALA A 92 17.07 2.71 4.68
N THR A 93 17.10 2.89 3.36
CA THR A 93 15.90 2.87 2.51
C THR A 93 15.74 1.62 1.66
N ARG A 94 16.81 0.85 1.41
CA ARG A 94 16.87 -0.20 0.38
C ARG A 94 15.80 -1.30 0.46
N MET A 95 15.28 -1.57 1.66
CA MET A 95 14.25 -2.60 1.88
C MET A 95 12.83 -2.02 1.93
N ILE A 96 12.68 -0.70 1.98
CA ILE A 96 11.42 -0.05 2.35
C ILE A 96 10.35 -0.33 1.30
N TYR A 97 10.66 -0.16 0.00
CA TYR A 97 9.70 -0.46 -1.06
C TYR A 97 9.15 -1.88 -0.93
N GLY A 98 10.03 -2.88 -0.82
CA GLY A 98 9.64 -4.28 -0.72
C GLY A 98 8.77 -4.56 0.50
N ASN A 99 9.14 -4.02 1.66
CA ASN A 99 8.38 -4.21 2.89
C ASN A 99 7.01 -3.52 2.87
N LEU A 100 6.92 -2.32 2.28
CA LEU A 100 5.65 -1.62 2.09
C LEU A 100 4.74 -2.36 1.11
N PHE A 101 5.30 -2.92 0.03
CA PHE A 101 4.54 -3.75 -0.90
C PHE A 101 3.94 -4.97 -0.20
N GLU A 102 4.71 -5.67 0.64
CA GLU A 102 4.21 -6.82 1.41
C GLU A 102 3.08 -6.41 2.35
N ALA A 103 3.27 -5.32 3.10
CA ALA A 103 2.29 -4.79 4.03
C ALA A 103 1.00 -4.35 3.33
N PHE A 104 1.12 -3.59 2.24
CA PHE A 104 -0.02 -3.15 1.44
C PHE A 104 -0.75 -4.33 0.82
N GLY A 105 -0.02 -5.24 0.16
CA GLY A 105 -0.59 -6.43 -0.44
C GLY A 105 -1.34 -7.30 0.56
N ASP A 106 -0.87 -7.43 1.80
CA ASP A 106 -1.58 -8.13 2.86
C ASP A 106 -2.81 -7.38 3.37
N ASN A 107 -2.70 -6.07 3.61
CA ASN A 107 -3.82 -5.29 4.15
C ASN A 107 -4.92 -5.02 3.12
N MET A 108 -4.64 -5.19 1.82
CA MET A 108 -5.63 -5.18 0.74
C MET A 108 -6.81 -6.11 0.97
N GLU A 109 -6.66 -7.13 1.82
CA GLU A 109 -7.75 -8.01 2.22
C GLU A 109 -9.01 -7.25 2.67
N VAL A 110 -8.86 -6.09 3.33
CA VAL A 110 -10.01 -5.28 3.79
C VAL A 110 -10.84 -4.76 2.61
N LEU A 111 -10.18 -4.31 1.54
CA LEU A 111 -10.85 -3.83 0.33
C LEU A 111 -11.50 -4.98 -0.43
N ILE A 112 -10.87 -6.16 -0.43
CA ILE A 112 -11.42 -7.35 -1.09
C ILE A 112 -12.72 -7.79 -0.42
N ALA A 113 -12.72 -7.85 0.91
CA ALA A 113 -13.90 -8.20 1.68
C ALA A 113 -15.03 -7.19 1.46
N LEU A 114 -14.72 -5.89 1.52
CA LEU A 114 -15.68 -4.81 1.20
C LEU A 114 -16.22 -4.92 -0.23
N ASN A 115 -15.35 -5.15 -1.22
CA ASN A 115 -15.76 -5.25 -2.61
C ASN A 115 -16.70 -6.45 -2.85
N ASN A 116 -16.44 -7.58 -2.19
CA ASN A 116 -17.36 -8.72 -2.25
C ASN A 116 -18.74 -8.37 -1.70
N VAL A 117 -18.80 -7.71 -0.54
CA VAL A 117 -20.06 -7.24 0.06
C VAL A 117 -20.80 -6.28 -0.87
N ILE A 118 -20.09 -5.33 -1.49
CA ILE A 118 -20.65 -4.37 -2.45
C ILE A 118 -21.25 -5.08 -3.67
N GLU A 119 -20.54 -6.08 -4.20
CA GLU A 119 -20.99 -6.93 -5.31
C GLU A 119 -22.08 -7.94 -4.91
N GLY A 120 -22.57 -7.92 -3.67
CA GLY A 120 -23.64 -8.81 -3.18
C GLY A 120 -23.18 -10.25 -2.96
N ARG A 121 -21.87 -10.50 -2.86
CA ARG A 121 -21.30 -11.78 -2.47
C ARG A 121 -21.07 -11.83 -0.95
N PRO A 122 -20.95 -13.03 -0.36
CA PRO A 122 -20.36 -13.17 0.96
C PRO A 122 -18.98 -12.50 1.02
N PHE A 123 -18.67 -11.83 2.13
CA PHE A 123 -17.42 -11.05 2.27
C PHE A 123 -16.17 -11.91 2.01
N ASP A 124 -16.25 -13.20 2.35
CA ASP A 124 -15.19 -14.19 2.25
C ASP A 124 -15.17 -14.96 0.92
N GLN A 125 -15.94 -14.53 -0.08
CA GLN A 125 -16.05 -15.22 -1.37
C GLN A 125 -15.78 -14.28 -2.55
N LEU A 126 -14.63 -14.47 -3.21
CA LEU A 126 -14.37 -13.86 -4.51
C LEU A 126 -15.11 -14.64 -5.61
N ARG A 127 -15.10 -14.12 -6.85
CA ARG A 127 -15.80 -14.74 -7.99
C ARG A 127 -15.47 -16.22 -8.21
N THR A 128 -14.23 -16.63 -7.98
CA THR A 128 -13.76 -18.00 -8.27
C THR A 128 -13.14 -18.72 -7.08
N ILE A 129 -12.72 -18.01 -6.03
CA ILE A 129 -12.01 -18.57 -4.88
C ILE A 129 -12.49 -17.93 -3.57
N GLY A 130 -12.35 -18.64 -2.46
CA GLY A 130 -12.58 -18.06 -1.14
C GLY A 130 -11.45 -17.12 -0.70
N LEU A 131 -11.73 -16.25 0.26
CA LEU A 131 -10.77 -15.29 0.82
C LEU A 131 -9.54 -15.98 1.42
N ALA A 132 -9.72 -17.15 2.04
CA ALA A 132 -8.61 -17.95 2.55
C ALA A 132 -7.67 -18.43 1.44
N ALA A 133 -8.21 -18.85 0.29
CA ALA A 133 -7.40 -19.23 -0.87
C ALA A 133 -6.75 -18.00 -1.53
N TYR A 134 -7.46 -16.87 -1.59
CA TYR A 134 -6.92 -15.60 -2.07
C TYR A 134 -5.66 -15.18 -1.28
N ARG A 135 -5.64 -15.34 0.04
CA ARG A 135 -4.46 -15.04 0.87
C ARG A 135 -3.21 -15.84 0.45
N GLN A 136 -3.39 -17.01 -0.19
CA GLN A 136 -2.29 -17.85 -0.69
C GLN A 136 -1.87 -17.52 -2.13
N THR A 137 -2.59 -16.63 -2.81
CA THR A 137 -2.21 -16.19 -4.16
C THR A 137 -1.02 -15.24 -4.12
N ASP A 138 -0.34 -15.12 -5.27
CA ASP A 138 0.77 -14.20 -5.43
C ASP A 138 0.34 -12.75 -5.15
N LYS A 139 1.12 -12.06 -4.31
CA LYS A 139 0.79 -10.71 -3.86
C LYS A 139 0.68 -9.73 -5.03
N ALA A 140 1.52 -9.87 -6.06
CA ALA A 140 1.49 -9.01 -7.24
C ALA A 140 0.16 -9.05 -8.00
N GLY A 141 -0.66 -10.08 -7.81
CA GLY A 141 -1.96 -10.19 -8.43
C GLY A 141 -3.13 -9.56 -7.67
N ARG A 142 -2.90 -9.09 -6.44
CA ARG A 142 -3.98 -8.78 -5.48
C ARG A 142 -4.86 -7.62 -5.90
N CYS A 143 -4.30 -6.55 -6.47
CA CYS A 143 -5.08 -5.42 -6.98
C CYS A 143 -6.07 -5.79 -8.09
N ARG A 144 -5.87 -6.91 -8.82
CA ARG A 144 -6.81 -7.34 -9.89
C ARG A 144 -8.20 -7.68 -9.38
N ALA A 145 -8.31 -8.10 -8.12
CA ALA A 145 -9.59 -8.51 -7.55
C ALA A 145 -10.54 -7.35 -7.21
N ILE A 146 -10.06 -6.10 -7.32
CA ILE A 146 -10.87 -4.88 -7.19
C ILE A 146 -10.82 -4.01 -8.46
N ALA A 147 -10.26 -4.51 -9.56
CA ALA A 147 -10.01 -3.71 -10.77
C ALA A 147 -11.30 -3.17 -11.43
N ASP A 148 -12.43 -3.86 -11.26
CA ASP A 148 -13.73 -3.45 -11.79
C ASP A 148 -14.40 -2.36 -10.93
N ASN A 149 -13.87 -2.07 -9.73
CA ASN A 149 -14.33 -1.00 -8.85
C ASN A 149 -13.37 0.19 -8.93
N ALA A 150 -13.72 1.20 -9.74
CA ALA A 150 -12.82 2.32 -10.05
C ALA A 150 -12.32 3.06 -8.80
N ASP A 151 -13.18 3.30 -7.81
CA ASP A 151 -12.82 4.00 -6.57
C ASP A 151 -11.82 3.22 -5.71
N MET A 152 -11.99 1.89 -5.62
CA MET A 152 -11.03 1.04 -4.92
C MET A 152 -9.74 0.86 -5.73
N ALA A 153 -9.86 0.67 -7.04
CA ALA A 153 -8.72 0.48 -7.93
C ALA A 153 -7.81 1.72 -7.97
N ALA A 154 -8.36 2.92 -7.79
CA ALA A 154 -7.62 4.18 -7.69
C ALA A 154 -6.58 4.19 -6.55
N VAL A 155 -6.71 3.30 -5.56
CA VAL A 155 -5.74 3.16 -4.45
C VAL A 155 -4.53 2.30 -4.86
N CYS A 156 -4.61 1.52 -5.94
CA CYS A 156 -3.53 0.68 -6.45
C CYS A 156 -2.70 1.41 -7.54
N VAL A 157 -2.16 2.59 -7.22
CA VAL A 157 -1.35 3.42 -8.15
C VAL A 157 0.06 2.87 -8.36
N GLU A 158 0.72 2.42 -7.29
CA GLU A 158 2.06 1.82 -7.30
C GLU A 158 1.98 0.42 -6.67
N PHE A 159 2.37 -0.60 -7.44
CA PHE A 159 2.41 -1.99 -6.99
C PHE A 159 3.28 -2.86 -7.91
N ASP A 160 4.50 -2.41 -8.19
CA ASP A 160 5.44 -3.12 -9.05
C ASP A 160 6.19 -4.26 -8.33
N ASN A 161 5.94 -5.49 -8.80
CA ASN A 161 6.55 -6.71 -8.28
C ASN A 161 8.06 -6.82 -8.54
N GLN A 162 8.57 -6.23 -9.62
CA GLN A 162 10.00 -6.31 -9.95
C GLN A 162 10.83 -5.53 -8.94
N VAL A 163 10.41 -4.30 -8.63
CA VAL A 163 11.03 -3.47 -7.59
C VAL A 163 10.85 -4.12 -6.21
N ARG A 164 9.69 -4.72 -5.93
CA ARG A 164 9.48 -5.48 -4.70
C ARG A 164 10.49 -6.62 -4.57
N ASN A 165 10.66 -7.44 -5.61
CA ASN A 165 11.56 -8.60 -5.55
C ASN A 165 13.00 -8.16 -5.28
N ALA A 166 13.47 -7.11 -5.96
CA ALA A 166 14.80 -6.58 -5.74
C ALA A 166 14.95 -5.95 -4.35
N SER A 167 13.99 -5.14 -3.90
CA SER A 167 14.06 -4.42 -2.63
C SER A 167 13.88 -5.36 -1.43
N HIS A 168 12.89 -6.25 -1.45
CA HIS A 168 12.55 -7.13 -0.32
C HIS A 168 13.59 -8.22 -0.06
N HIS A 169 14.38 -8.58 -1.08
CA HIS A 169 15.45 -9.57 -0.94
C HIS A 169 16.85 -8.93 -0.91
N GLY A 170 16.94 -7.60 -0.81
CA GLY A 170 18.21 -6.88 -0.73
C GLY A 170 19.07 -6.97 -1.99
N GLY A 171 18.46 -7.27 -3.14
CA GLY A 171 19.13 -7.41 -4.44
C GLY A 171 19.31 -6.09 -5.19
N MET A 172 19.29 -4.96 -4.50
CA MET A 172 19.54 -3.63 -5.07
C MET A 172 20.95 -3.15 -4.73
N ILE A 173 21.61 -2.53 -5.69
CA ILE A 173 22.93 -1.91 -5.54
C ILE A 173 22.76 -0.40 -5.75
N PHE A 174 23.49 0.41 -4.98
CA PHE A 174 23.44 1.86 -5.13
C PHE A 174 24.80 2.42 -5.52
N ASP A 175 24.83 3.09 -6.67
CA ASP A 175 25.98 3.85 -7.12
C ASP A 175 25.91 5.28 -6.55
N ARG A 176 26.80 5.55 -5.59
CA ARG A 176 26.89 6.85 -4.90
C ARG A 176 27.41 7.97 -5.81
N VAL A 177 28.11 7.65 -6.90
CA VAL A 177 28.66 8.65 -7.82
C VAL A 177 27.55 9.18 -8.73
N THR A 178 26.74 8.27 -9.26
CA THR A 178 25.66 8.63 -10.20
C THR A 178 24.31 8.87 -9.53
N GLY A 179 24.13 8.45 -8.27
CA GLY A 179 22.84 8.51 -7.58
C GLY A 179 21.85 7.47 -8.08
N THR A 180 22.35 6.38 -8.67
CA THR A 180 21.54 5.37 -9.36
C THR A 180 21.35 4.12 -8.51
N VAL A 181 20.13 3.60 -8.47
CA VAL A 181 19.79 2.28 -7.92
C VAL A 181 19.75 1.26 -9.05
N GLU A 182 20.62 0.27 -9.01
CA GLU A 182 20.65 -0.88 -9.92
C GLU A 182 19.91 -2.08 -9.30
N TYR A 183 19.14 -2.78 -10.11
CA TYR A 183 18.41 -3.97 -9.71
C TYR A 183 18.12 -4.90 -10.90
N ARG A 184 17.77 -6.16 -10.64
CA ARG A 184 17.47 -7.13 -11.71
C ARG A 184 15.98 -7.43 -11.82
N PHE A 185 15.49 -7.46 -13.05
CA PHE A 185 14.15 -7.95 -13.38
C PHE A 185 14.12 -9.49 -13.34
N GLY A 186 12.92 -10.06 -13.31
CA GLY A 186 12.70 -11.49 -13.45
C GLY A 186 12.66 -12.25 -12.12
N LYS A 187 12.03 -13.43 -12.18
CA LYS A 187 11.85 -14.30 -11.01
C LYS A 187 13.23 -14.80 -10.54
N GLY A 188 13.56 -14.54 -9.27
CA GLY A 188 14.84 -14.97 -8.68
C GLY A 188 16.07 -14.19 -9.17
N GLY A 189 15.91 -12.98 -9.71
CA GLY A 189 17.04 -12.10 -10.07
C GLY A 189 17.86 -12.54 -11.29
N GLN A 190 17.25 -13.34 -12.17
CA GLN A 190 17.89 -13.90 -13.37
C GLN A 190 17.65 -13.10 -14.65
N GLY A 191 16.83 -12.05 -14.61
CA GLY A 191 16.57 -11.20 -15.77
C GLY A 191 17.50 -10.01 -15.86
N ASP A 192 17.15 -9.11 -16.78
CA ASP A 192 17.99 -7.97 -17.16
C ASP A 192 18.22 -7.00 -16.00
N THR A 193 19.43 -6.46 -15.95
CA THR A 193 19.76 -5.32 -15.10
C THR A 193 18.98 -4.09 -15.56
N ARG A 194 18.37 -3.40 -14.60
CA ARG A 194 17.67 -2.13 -14.75
C ARG A 194 18.19 -1.14 -13.72
N THR A 195 17.99 0.12 -14.02
CA THR A 195 18.37 1.24 -13.17
C THR A 195 17.17 2.13 -12.91
N MET A 196 17.22 2.88 -11.81
CA MET A 196 16.35 4.02 -11.54
C MET A 196 17.13 5.04 -10.71
N GLY A 197 16.77 6.32 -10.79
CA GLY A 197 17.31 7.35 -9.90
C GLY A 197 16.88 7.10 -8.46
N TYR A 198 17.71 7.51 -7.49
CA TYR A 198 17.36 7.36 -6.08
C TYR A 198 16.11 8.16 -5.70
N ALA A 199 15.93 9.36 -6.26
CA ALA A 199 14.71 10.16 -6.07
C ALA A 199 13.47 9.41 -6.57
N THR A 200 13.56 8.76 -7.74
CA THR A 200 12.52 7.89 -8.29
C THR A 200 12.19 6.74 -7.33
N TYR A 201 13.21 6.05 -6.79
CA TYR A 201 13.02 4.98 -5.80
C TYR A 201 12.28 5.45 -4.54
N LEU A 202 12.69 6.60 -3.99
CA LEU A 202 12.03 7.20 -2.82
C LEU A 202 10.59 7.61 -3.12
N ALA A 203 10.33 8.17 -4.31
CA ALA A 203 9.01 8.60 -4.73
C ALA A 203 8.05 7.41 -4.86
N ARG A 204 8.50 6.32 -5.48
CA ARG A 204 7.74 5.08 -5.60
C ARG A 204 7.45 4.44 -4.24
N SER A 205 8.44 4.41 -3.35
CA SER A 205 8.26 3.95 -1.96
C SER A 205 7.25 4.82 -1.20
N SER A 206 7.29 6.14 -1.42
CA SER A 206 6.34 7.09 -0.81
C SER A 206 4.91 6.86 -1.29
N ARG A 207 4.71 6.56 -2.59
CA ARG A 207 3.39 6.20 -3.12
C ARG A 207 2.83 4.95 -2.43
N LEU A 208 3.62 3.88 -2.31
CA LEU A 208 3.20 2.68 -1.57
C LEU A 208 2.84 2.97 -0.11
N PHE A 209 3.66 3.76 0.58
CA PHE A 209 3.39 4.16 1.96
C PHE A 209 2.06 4.92 2.09
N ILE A 210 1.83 5.89 1.20
CA ILE A 210 0.58 6.67 1.15
C ILE A 210 -0.62 5.76 0.94
N GLN A 211 -0.56 4.81 -0.02
CA GLN A 211 -1.65 3.86 -0.26
C GLN A 211 -1.95 3.01 0.98
N LEU A 212 -0.92 2.59 1.70
CA LEU A 212 -1.09 1.88 2.96
C LEU A 212 -1.74 2.79 4.03
N MET A 213 -1.40 4.08 4.09
CA MET A 213 -2.05 5.04 4.98
C MET A 213 -3.52 5.32 4.62
N LEU A 214 -3.89 5.22 3.34
CA LEU A 214 -5.30 5.27 2.91
C LEU A 214 -6.09 4.09 3.49
N LEU A 215 -5.54 2.87 3.43
CA LEU A 215 -6.16 1.69 4.05
C LEU A 215 -6.26 1.83 5.57
N PHE A 216 -5.19 2.32 6.21
CA PHE A 216 -5.18 2.55 7.65
C PHE A 216 -6.27 3.53 8.08
N ARG A 217 -6.42 4.63 7.34
CA ARG A 217 -7.44 5.65 7.60
C ARG A 217 -8.86 5.08 7.42
N LEU A 218 -9.07 4.23 6.41
CA LEU A 218 -10.34 3.54 6.18
C LEU A 218 -10.67 2.58 7.33
N GLU A 219 -9.68 1.80 7.78
CA GLU A 219 -9.86 0.84 8.88
C GLU A 219 -10.09 1.51 10.24
N ILE A 220 -9.48 2.68 10.50
CA ILE A 220 -9.81 3.51 11.67
C ILE A 220 -11.27 3.95 11.61
N LEU A 221 -11.74 4.41 10.44
CA LEU A 221 -13.13 4.83 10.25
C LEU A 221 -14.10 3.66 10.48
N LEU A 222 -13.80 2.51 9.88
CA LEU A 222 -14.57 1.28 10.06
C LEU A 222 -14.69 0.91 11.55
N ALA A 223 -13.57 0.92 12.27
CA ALA A 223 -13.56 0.62 13.71
C ALA A 223 -14.40 1.61 14.52
N ASN A 224 -14.25 2.91 14.27
CA ASN A 224 -14.97 3.96 15.00
C ASN A 224 -16.48 3.93 14.75
N GLU A 225 -16.91 3.77 13.49
CA GLU A 225 -18.32 3.86 13.11
C GLU A 225 -19.10 2.58 13.43
N PHE A 226 -18.44 1.42 13.39
CA PHE A 226 -19.10 0.11 13.51
C PHE A 226 -18.69 -0.68 14.75
N GLY A 227 -17.98 -0.06 15.70
CA GLY A 227 -17.65 -0.65 17.00
C GLY A 227 -16.68 -1.83 16.95
N ALA A 228 -15.86 -1.93 15.89
CA ALA A 228 -14.80 -2.93 15.79
C ALA A 228 -13.50 -2.45 16.45
N ARG A 229 -12.58 -3.38 16.72
CA ARG A 229 -11.25 -3.07 17.24
C ARG A 229 -10.49 -2.11 16.32
N LEU A 230 -9.98 -1.04 16.90
CA LEU A 230 -9.07 -0.12 16.25
C LEU A 230 -7.78 -0.84 15.81
N PRO A 231 -7.26 -0.57 14.59
CA PRO A 231 -6.02 -1.16 14.10
C PRO A 231 -4.79 -0.44 14.71
N LEU A 232 -4.66 -0.46 16.04
CA LEU A 232 -3.62 0.23 16.81
C LEU A 232 -2.78 -0.74 17.66
#